data_AF-A0A8H4LGH3-F1
#
_entry.id   AF-A0A8H4LGH3-F1
#
_cell.length_a   1.000
_cell.length_b   1.000
_cell.length_c   1.000
_cell.angle_alpha   90.00
_cell.angle_beta   90.00
_cell.angle_gamma   90.00
#
_symmetry.space_group_name_H-M   'P 1'
#
loop_
_entity.id
_entity.type
_entity.pdbx_description
1 polymer ?
#
loop_
_entity_poly.entity_id
_entity_poly.type
_entity_poly.pdbx_seq_one_letter_code
_entity_poly.pdbx_strand_id
1 'polypeptide(L)'
;PFLSPPSTSFTDPLSTHHQSRDRRAFVNGELIRGKTNGDDAVYASDYFICANDGVGAWATRPRGHAGLWSRLILHFWSSAIEEERIRCLSSDNHYDPDPVASLQTAYNRTLEATTAHDCLGTTTVCGAQLHFKPSPDDTAQASPLLYVTNIGDCKVMVLRPSAERVIYKTVEQWHWFDCPRQLGTNSPDTPHDNAVMDKVDLEEGDIVLALSDGVIDNLWEHEIVTRILKSVRDWESGEHPEAHQGDRTGGRNGGMRVAAQDLMAAAKEIAVDPFAESPFMEHAIEEGLASEGGKLDDISVVAALCVKNEG
;
A
#
# COMPACT_ATOMS: atom_id res chain seq x y z
N PRO A 1 -26.01 0.66 0.94
CA PRO A 1 -26.88 1.49 0.08
C PRO A 1 -26.08 2.67 -0.48
N PHE A 2 -26.70 3.38 -1.42
CA PHE A 2 -26.17 4.46 -2.27
C PHE A 2 -25.66 3.96 -3.62
N LEU A 3 -25.78 4.83 -4.63
CA LEU A 3 -25.74 4.67 -6.10
C LEU A 3 -25.12 5.92 -6.75
N SER A 4 -23.97 5.80 -7.43
CA SER A 4 -23.24 6.85 -8.15
C SER A 4 -22.78 6.23 -9.48
N PRO A 5 -23.13 6.85 -10.61
CA PRO A 5 -22.89 6.32 -11.95
C PRO A 5 -21.45 6.57 -12.43
N PRO A 6 -20.96 5.79 -13.42
CA PRO A 6 -19.58 5.81 -13.87
C PRO A 6 -19.20 7.09 -14.61
N SER A 7 -17.93 7.39 -14.50
CA SER A 7 -17.25 8.51 -15.13
C SER A 7 -16.93 8.16 -16.60
N THR A 8 -17.25 9.06 -17.54
CA THR A 8 -17.15 8.86 -19.00
C THR A 8 -15.84 9.39 -19.60
N SER A 9 -14.98 9.99 -18.76
CA SER A 9 -13.75 10.67 -19.17
C SER A 9 -12.58 10.32 -18.23
N PHE A 10 -11.35 10.42 -18.75
CA PHE A 10 -10.09 10.25 -18.00
C PHE A 10 -9.98 11.19 -16.77
N THR A 11 -10.76 12.27 -16.77
CA THR A 11 -10.80 13.37 -15.81
C THR A 11 -11.95 13.26 -14.81
N ASP A 12 -12.64 12.13 -14.74
CA ASP A 12 -13.97 12.04 -14.16
C ASP A 12 -13.84 11.19 -12.87
N PRO A 13 -14.37 11.65 -11.71
CA PRO A 13 -13.95 11.19 -10.39
C PRO A 13 -14.10 9.68 -10.22
N LEU A 14 -13.02 9.01 -9.78
CA LEU A 14 -12.96 7.55 -9.64
C LEU A 14 -13.76 7.02 -8.43
N SER A 15 -14.39 7.90 -7.64
CA SER A 15 -15.23 7.56 -6.50
C SER A 15 -16.71 7.41 -6.90
N THR A 16 -17.07 6.26 -7.44
CA THR A 16 -18.48 5.93 -7.71
C THR A 16 -18.84 4.61 -7.06
N HIS A 17 -19.32 4.69 -5.82
CA HIS A 17 -19.39 3.62 -4.83
C HIS A 17 -20.35 2.44 -5.14
N HIS A 18 -20.93 2.31 -6.34
CA HIS A 18 -22.26 1.72 -6.39
C HIS A 18 -22.79 0.99 -7.63
N GLN A 19 -21.99 0.40 -8.51
CA GLN A 19 -22.48 -0.66 -9.42
C GLN A 19 -21.33 -1.53 -9.93
N SER A 20 -21.68 -2.70 -10.49
CA SER A 20 -20.82 -3.87 -10.77
C SER A 20 -19.41 -3.57 -11.31
N ARG A 21 -18.44 -4.26 -10.69
CA ARG A 21 -16.99 -4.29 -10.92
C ARG A 21 -16.61 -4.88 -12.29
N ASP A 22 -16.61 -4.10 -13.37
CA ASP A 22 -15.72 -4.33 -14.55
C ASP A 22 -15.94 -3.30 -15.67
N ARG A 23 -15.71 -2.01 -15.38
CA ARG A 23 -15.29 -1.06 -16.43
C ARG A 23 -14.04 -0.38 -15.95
N ARG A 24 -12.98 -0.74 -16.65
CA ARG A 24 -11.64 -0.82 -16.12
C ARG A 24 -10.86 0.18 -16.98
N ALA A 25 -10.43 1.31 -16.39
CA ALA A 25 -9.86 2.43 -17.14
C ALA A 25 -8.58 2.01 -17.86
N PHE A 26 -8.31 2.58 -19.03
CA PHE A 26 -7.15 2.24 -19.85
C PHE A 26 -6.18 3.42 -19.94
N VAL A 27 -4.89 3.12 -19.93
CA VAL A 27 -3.83 4.07 -20.28
C VAL A 27 -2.87 3.36 -21.23
N ASN A 28 -2.52 4.01 -22.35
CA ASN A 28 -1.71 3.41 -23.42
C ASN A 28 -2.25 2.07 -23.97
N GLY A 29 -3.58 1.86 -23.92
CA GLY A 29 -4.22 0.61 -24.35
C GLY A 29 -4.13 -0.54 -23.34
N GLU A 30 -3.44 -0.34 -22.22
CA GLU A 30 -3.38 -1.26 -21.10
C GLU A 30 -4.39 -0.90 -20.03
N LEU A 31 -4.86 -1.93 -19.34
CA LEU A 31 -5.71 -1.78 -18.19
C LEU A 31 -4.94 -1.15 -17.01
N ILE A 32 -5.45 -0.05 -16.46
CA ILE A 32 -4.92 0.53 -15.22
C ILE A 32 -5.10 -0.45 -14.07
N ARG A 33 -3.95 -0.89 -13.54
CA ARG A 33 -3.81 -1.83 -12.43
C ARG A 33 -4.22 -1.18 -11.10
N GLY A 34 -4.34 -2.00 -10.06
CA GLY A 34 -4.75 -1.56 -8.72
C GLY A 34 -6.25 -1.40 -8.53
N LYS A 35 -6.63 -1.21 -7.27
CA LYS A 35 -8.00 -0.91 -6.83
C LYS A 35 -7.99 0.41 -6.10
N THR A 36 -8.98 1.26 -6.36
CA THR A 36 -9.14 2.54 -5.69
C THR A 36 -10.13 2.44 -4.54
N ASN A 37 -9.88 3.19 -3.48
CA ASN A 37 -10.80 3.43 -2.35
C ASN A 37 -10.75 4.92 -2.02
N GLY A 38 -11.75 5.68 -2.46
CA GLY A 38 -11.67 7.14 -2.40
C GLY A 38 -10.46 7.65 -3.19
N ASP A 39 -9.57 8.40 -2.53
CA ASP A 39 -8.31 8.88 -3.08
C ASP A 39 -7.13 7.91 -2.88
N ASP A 40 -7.29 6.84 -2.09
CA ASP A 40 -6.32 5.74 -2.00
C ASP A 40 -6.30 4.85 -3.25
N ALA A 41 -5.14 4.24 -3.50
CA ALA A 41 -4.99 3.12 -4.40
C ALA A 41 -4.12 1.99 -3.81
N VAL A 42 -4.57 0.74 -3.97
CA VAL A 42 -3.85 -0.46 -3.51
C VAL A 42 -3.58 -1.47 -4.62
N TYR A 43 -2.48 -2.20 -4.48
CA TYR A 43 -2.07 -3.27 -5.39
C TYR A 43 -1.54 -4.47 -4.62
N ALA A 44 -1.80 -5.66 -5.15
CA ALA A 44 -1.22 -6.89 -4.67
C ALA A 44 -0.97 -7.84 -5.84
N SER A 45 0.20 -8.46 -5.82
CA SER A 45 0.65 -9.52 -6.70
C SER A 45 1.56 -10.47 -5.90
N ASP A 46 2.04 -11.54 -6.53
CA ASP A 46 2.90 -12.53 -5.86
C ASP A 46 4.26 -11.97 -5.43
N TYR A 47 4.68 -10.81 -5.95
CA TYR A 47 6.00 -10.24 -5.71
C TYR A 47 5.99 -8.74 -5.39
N PHE A 48 4.84 -8.07 -5.41
CA PHE A 48 4.75 -6.65 -5.12
C PHE A 48 3.39 -6.30 -4.51
N ILE A 49 3.43 -5.61 -3.36
CA ILE A 49 2.27 -4.98 -2.74
C ILE A 49 2.51 -3.47 -2.57
N CYS A 50 1.44 -2.69 -2.59
CA CYS A 50 1.52 -1.23 -2.55
C CYS A 50 0.25 -0.62 -1.96
N ALA A 51 0.41 0.44 -1.18
CA ALA A 51 -0.65 1.36 -0.78
C ALA A 51 -0.16 2.80 -1.04
N ASN A 52 -0.92 3.53 -1.83
CA ASN A 52 -0.67 4.93 -2.16
C ASN A 52 -1.87 5.75 -1.70
N ASP A 53 -1.64 6.81 -0.95
CA ASP A 53 -2.67 7.74 -0.53
C ASP A 53 -2.58 9.03 -1.35
N GLY A 54 -3.66 9.33 -2.08
CA GLY A 54 -3.81 10.55 -2.86
C GLY A 54 -4.26 11.70 -1.96
N VAL A 55 -3.54 12.82 -1.96
CA VAL A 55 -3.84 13.90 -1.01
C VAL A 55 -5.17 14.58 -1.30
N GLY A 56 -6.17 14.31 -0.44
CA GLY A 56 -7.56 14.69 -0.63
C GLY A 56 -7.83 16.19 -0.76
N ALA A 57 -6.91 17.05 -0.31
CA ALA A 57 -7.01 18.50 -0.50
C ALA A 57 -7.15 18.90 -1.99
N TRP A 58 -6.68 18.08 -2.93
CA TRP A 58 -6.87 18.32 -4.36
C TRP A 58 -8.32 18.29 -4.81
N ALA A 59 -9.22 17.56 -4.12
CA ALA A 59 -10.64 17.53 -4.46
C ALA A 59 -11.31 18.92 -4.37
N THR A 60 -10.70 19.86 -3.63
CA THR A 60 -11.16 21.25 -3.51
C THR A 60 -10.70 22.16 -4.66
N ARG A 61 -9.77 21.69 -5.49
CA ARG A 61 -9.15 22.47 -6.57
C ARG A 61 -9.72 22.10 -7.93
N PRO A 62 -9.88 23.07 -8.86
CA PRO A 62 -10.24 22.75 -10.24
C PRO A 62 -9.20 21.80 -10.86
N ARG A 63 -9.68 20.71 -11.47
CA ARG A 63 -8.86 19.66 -12.09
C ARG A 63 -8.00 18.86 -11.10
N GLY A 64 -8.33 18.89 -9.81
CA GLY A 64 -7.69 18.03 -8.81
C GLY A 64 -8.25 16.61 -8.85
N HIS A 65 -7.37 15.63 -9.00
CA HIS A 65 -7.70 14.20 -9.14
C HIS A 65 -6.73 13.34 -8.32
N ALA A 66 -6.78 13.44 -6.99
CA ALA A 66 -5.90 12.71 -6.07
C ALA A 66 -5.98 11.18 -6.27
N GLY A 67 -7.18 10.59 -6.28
CA GLY A 67 -7.36 9.17 -6.57
C GLY A 67 -6.91 8.71 -7.96
N LEU A 68 -6.83 9.60 -8.94
CA LEU A 68 -6.23 9.28 -10.24
C LEU A 68 -4.70 9.22 -10.13
N TRP A 69 -4.11 10.17 -9.42
CA TRP A 69 -2.66 10.25 -9.21
C TRP A 69 -2.13 9.05 -8.43
N SER A 70 -2.76 8.69 -7.30
CA SER A 70 -2.39 7.51 -6.50
C SER A 70 -2.44 6.24 -7.35
N ARG A 71 -3.52 6.06 -8.12
CA ARG A 71 -3.73 4.91 -9.00
C ARG A 71 -2.76 4.86 -10.19
N LEU A 72 -2.45 5.99 -10.83
CA LEU A 72 -1.55 6.03 -11.99
C LEU A 72 -0.11 5.72 -11.58
N ILE A 73 0.39 6.30 -10.48
CA ILE A 73 1.73 5.97 -9.98
C ILE A 73 1.79 4.47 -9.66
N LEU A 74 0.80 3.94 -8.94
CA LEU A 74 0.72 2.52 -8.62
C LEU A 74 0.73 1.64 -9.87
N HIS A 75 -0.08 2.00 -10.88
CA HIS A 75 -0.16 1.26 -12.13
C HIS A 75 1.21 1.22 -12.82
N PHE A 76 1.81 2.38 -13.08
CA PHE A 76 3.09 2.43 -13.78
C PHE A 76 4.25 1.86 -12.96
N TRP A 77 4.18 1.91 -11.62
CA TRP A 77 5.19 1.32 -10.75
C TRP A 77 5.14 -0.20 -10.81
N SER A 78 3.94 -0.78 -10.70
CA SER A 78 3.76 -2.23 -10.87
C SER A 78 4.18 -2.70 -12.27
N SER A 79 3.89 -1.91 -13.33
CA SER A 79 4.34 -2.24 -14.69
C SER A 79 5.86 -2.12 -14.84
N ALA A 80 6.49 -1.09 -14.27
CA ALA A 80 7.95 -0.92 -14.32
C ALA A 80 8.69 -2.06 -13.62
N ILE A 81 8.21 -2.50 -12.44
CA ILE A 81 8.74 -3.65 -11.71
C ILE A 81 8.61 -4.93 -12.54
N GLU A 82 7.46 -5.14 -13.19
CA GLU A 82 7.25 -6.32 -14.04
C GLU A 82 8.15 -6.29 -15.29
N GLU A 83 8.28 -5.16 -15.96
CA GLU A 83 9.20 -4.96 -17.09
C GLU A 83 10.65 -5.25 -16.69
N GLU A 84 11.08 -4.73 -15.54
CA GLU A 84 12.41 -4.98 -14.97
C GLU A 84 12.63 -6.47 -14.72
N ARG A 85 11.68 -7.14 -14.07
CA ARG A 85 11.73 -8.58 -13.79
C ARG A 85 11.80 -9.41 -15.09
N ILE A 86 10.98 -9.09 -16.10
CA ILE A 86 10.99 -9.79 -17.40
C ILE A 86 12.33 -9.61 -18.12
N ARG A 87 12.88 -8.39 -18.14
CA ARG A 87 14.20 -8.12 -18.74
C ARG A 87 15.27 -8.97 -18.06
N CYS A 88 15.23 -9.07 -16.74
CA CYS A 88 16.23 -9.83 -15.99
C CYS A 88 16.10 -11.34 -16.18
N LEU A 89 14.89 -11.89 -16.34
CA LEU A 89 14.69 -13.28 -16.73
C LEU A 89 15.27 -13.62 -18.12
N SER A 90 15.45 -12.61 -18.98
CA SER A 90 16.01 -12.77 -20.32
C SER A 90 17.53 -12.58 -20.41
N SER A 91 18.18 -12.13 -19.33
CA SER A 91 19.62 -11.90 -19.26
C SER A 91 20.30 -12.89 -18.30
N ASP A 92 21.45 -13.46 -18.67
CA ASP A 92 22.27 -14.34 -17.80
C ASP A 92 22.93 -13.61 -16.59
N ASN A 93 22.55 -12.36 -16.31
CA ASN A 93 23.11 -11.58 -15.21
C ASN A 93 22.26 -11.72 -13.94
N HIS A 94 22.93 -11.68 -12.78
CA HIS A 94 22.27 -11.53 -11.49
C HIS A 94 21.37 -10.29 -11.48
N TYR A 95 20.10 -10.51 -11.19
CA TYR A 95 19.10 -9.47 -10.99
C TYR A 95 19.20 -8.91 -9.57
N ASP A 96 19.48 -7.62 -9.42
CA ASP A 96 19.22 -6.87 -8.19
C ASP A 96 18.19 -5.79 -8.52
N PRO A 97 16.97 -5.84 -7.97
CA PRO A 97 15.96 -4.82 -8.22
C PRO A 97 16.44 -3.41 -7.87
N ASP A 98 16.06 -2.43 -8.67
CA ASP A 98 16.15 -0.99 -8.33
C ASP A 98 14.74 -0.38 -8.19
N PRO A 99 14.09 -0.54 -7.02
CA PRO A 99 12.74 -0.04 -6.80
C PRO A 99 12.63 1.48 -6.96
N VAL A 100 13.69 2.23 -6.66
CA VAL A 100 13.70 3.70 -6.75
C VAL A 100 13.71 4.13 -8.22
N ALA A 101 14.53 3.49 -9.07
CA ALA A 101 14.50 3.74 -10.51
C ALA A 101 13.17 3.31 -11.15
N SER A 102 12.59 2.20 -10.70
CA SER A 102 11.26 1.75 -11.13
C SER A 102 10.16 2.73 -10.70
N LEU A 103 10.23 3.28 -9.48
CA LEU A 103 9.32 4.34 -9.02
C LEU A 103 9.53 5.67 -9.78
N GLN A 104 10.77 6.03 -10.10
CA GLN A 104 11.08 7.21 -10.93
C GLN A 104 10.45 7.07 -12.33
N THR A 105 10.59 5.90 -12.94
CA THR A 105 9.97 5.59 -14.23
C THR A 105 8.46 5.75 -14.15
N ALA A 106 7.85 5.25 -13.07
CA ALA A 106 6.41 5.38 -12.83
C ALA A 106 5.98 6.83 -12.67
N TYR A 107 6.72 7.62 -11.89
CA TYR A 107 6.45 9.04 -11.68
C TYR A 107 6.51 9.83 -13.00
N ASN A 108 7.53 9.59 -13.84
CA ASN A 108 7.64 10.24 -15.15
C ASN A 108 6.47 9.88 -16.08
N ARG A 109 6.08 8.60 -16.14
CA ARG A 109 4.93 8.14 -16.93
C ARG A 109 3.61 8.73 -16.41
N THR A 110 3.45 8.89 -15.10
CA THR A 110 2.31 9.58 -14.50
C THR A 110 2.28 11.04 -14.89
N LEU A 111 3.41 11.75 -14.83
CA LEU A 111 3.51 13.15 -15.28
C LEU A 111 3.10 13.30 -16.75
N GLU A 112 3.59 12.42 -17.62
CA GLU A 112 3.22 12.41 -19.05
C GLU A 112 1.71 12.20 -19.24
N ALA A 113 1.14 11.20 -18.57
CA ALA A 113 -0.28 10.87 -18.66
C ALA A 113 -1.19 11.97 -18.09
N THR A 114 -0.77 12.66 -17.04
CA THR A 114 -1.59 13.66 -16.35
C THR A 114 -1.45 15.06 -16.96
N THR A 115 -0.25 15.44 -17.40
CA THR A 115 0.01 16.75 -18.03
C THR A 115 -0.78 16.92 -19.33
N ALA A 116 -0.89 15.86 -20.14
CA ALA A 116 -1.64 15.89 -21.39
C ALA A 116 -3.14 16.18 -21.19
N HIS A 117 -3.67 15.86 -20.01
CA HIS A 117 -5.07 16.03 -19.64
C HIS A 117 -5.30 17.10 -18.58
N ASP A 118 -4.24 17.83 -18.19
CA ASP A 118 -4.28 18.89 -17.19
C ASP A 118 -4.87 18.41 -15.84
N CYS A 119 -4.59 17.15 -15.50
CA CYS A 119 -5.05 16.51 -14.27
C CYS A 119 -4.03 16.76 -13.14
N LEU A 120 -4.39 17.60 -12.18
CA LEU A 120 -3.51 17.96 -11.07
C LEU A 120 -3.74 17.02 -9.88
N GLY A 121 -2.71 16.82 -9.08
CA GLY A 121 -2.77 15.92 -7.93
C GLY A 121 -1.40 15.57 -7.39
N THR A 122 -1.40 15.00 -6.19
CA THR A 122 -0.22 14.45 -5.51
C THR A 122 -0.63 13.21 -4.74
N THR A 123 0.33 12.34 -4.44
CA THR A 123 0.12 11.11 -3.69
C THR A 123 1.36 10.74 -2.89
N THR A 124 1.18 10.18 -1.72
CA THR A 124 2.21 9.40 -1.03
C THR A 124 2.33 8.03 -1.72
N VAL A 125 3.45 7.34 -1.50
CA VAL A 125 3.66 5.99 -2.04
C VAL A 125 4.38 5.10 -1.05
N CYS A 126 3.86 3.89 -0.85
CA CYS A 126 4.50 2.90 0.01
C CYS A 126 4.36 1.50 -0.61
N GLY A 127 5.50 0.92 -1.01
CA GLY A 127 5.55 -0.34 -1.73
C GLY A 127 6.54 -1.32 -1.13
N ALA A 128 6.25 -2.61 -1.27
CA ALA A 128 7.11 -3.69 -0.83
C ALA A 128 7.24 -4.76 -1.92
N GLN A 129 8.45 -4.93 -2.45
CA GLN A 129 8.79 -5.85 -3.52
C GLN A 129 9.55 -7.05 -2.98
N LEU A 130 9.00 -8.25 -3.17
CA LEU A 130 9.64 -9.51 -2.79
C LEU A 130 10.67 -9.93 -3.85
N HIS A 131 11.85 -10.23 -3.37
CA HIS A 131 12.97 -10.80 -4.11
C HIS A 131 13.63 -11.91 -3.29
N PHE A 132 14.76 -12.43 -3.73
CA PHE A 132 15.53 -13.44 -3.02
C PHE A 132 17.02 -13.13 -3.09
N LYS A 133 17.76 -13.44 -2.03
CA LYS A 133 19.22 -13.41 -2.08
C LYS A 133 19.71 -14.68 -2.79
N PRO A 134 20.51 -14.55 -3.86
CA PRO A 134 21.19 -15.71 -4.43
C PRO A 134 22.11 -16.31 -3.37
N SER A 135 22.10 -17.63 -3.24
CA SER A 135 23.03 -18.32 -2.36
C SER A 135 24.45 -18.24 -2.95
N PRO A 136 25.47 -17.93 -2.14
CA PRO A 136 26.87 -17.96 -2.59
C PRO A 136 27.34 -19.38 -2.96
N ASP A 137 26.67 -20.42 -2.46
CA ASP A 137 26.91 -21.83 -2.81
C ASP A 137 25.69 -22.40 -3.55
N ASP A 138 25.91 -23.11 -4.66
CA ASP A 138 24.89 -23.82 -5.47
C ASP A 138 24.03 -24.84 -4.67
N THR A 139 24.38 -25.09 -3.40
CA THR A 139 23.71 -26.03 -2.50
C THR A 139 22.79 -25.38 -1.46
N ALA A 140 22.84 -24.05 -1.26
CA ALA A 140 22.02 -23.39 -0.24
C ALA A 140 20.73 -22.79 -0.82
N GLN A 141 19.64 -22.91 -0.05
CA GLN A 141 18.32 -22.43 -0.43
C GLN A 141 18.31 -20.89 -0.48
N ALA A 142 17.78 -20.30 -1.55
CA ALA A 142 17.63 -18.85 -1.67
C ALA A 142 16.77 -18.31 -0.50
N SER A 143 17.24 -17.23 0.13
CA SER A 143 16.53 -16.61 1.25
C SER A 143 15.68 -15.44 0.77
N PRO A 144 14.42 -15.29 1.22
CA PRO A 144 13.56 -14.21 0.78
C PRO A 144 14.06 -12.86 1.31
N LEU A 145 14.00 -11.84 0.46
CA LEU A 145 14.45 -10.48 0.74
C LEU A 145 13.39 -9.50 0.25
N LEU A 146 12.98 -8.58 1.11
CA LEU A 146 11.98 -7.57 0.80
C LEU A 146 12.66 -6.22 0.55
N TYR A 147 12.32 -5.59 -0.57
CA TYR A 147 12.72 -4.23 -0.88
C TYR A 147 11.53 -3.33 -0.57
N VAL A 148 11.67 -2.48 0.44
CA VAL A 148 10.62 -1.55 0.84
C VAL A 148 10.98 -0.17 0.31
N THR A 149 10.03 0.54 -0.29
CA THR A 149 10.24 1.89 -0.81
C THR A 149 9.09 2.79 -0.38
N ASN A 150 9.43 3.92 0.25
CA ASN A 150 8.44 4.83 0.83
C ASN A 150 8.74 6.30 0.49
N ILE A 151 7.69 7.06 0.17
CA ILE A 151 7.63 8.52 0.23
C ILE A 151 6.31 8.92 0.87
N GLY A 152 6.41 9.64 1.99
CA GLY A 152 5.25 10.10 2.78
C GLY A 152 5.05 9.29 4.06
N ASP A 153 3.81 9.21 4.50
CA ASP A 153 3.36 8.70 5.80
C ASP A 153 2.61 7.36 5.72
N CYS A 154 2.28 6.87 4.53
CA CYS A 154 1.91 5.46 4.34
C CYS A 154 2.97 4.52 4.93
N LYS A 155 2.56 3.34 5.38
CA LYS A 155 3.42 2.43 6.16
C LYS A 155 3.50 1.03 5.59
N VAL A 156 4.73 0.53 5.46
CA VAL A 156 4.99 -0.91 5.34
C VAL A 156 5.45 -1.45 6.68
N MET A 157 4.84 -2.54 7.12
CA MET A 157 5.22 -3.26 8.34
C MET A 157 5.47 -4.74 8.04
N VAL A 158 6.51 -5.31 8.66
CA VAL A 158 6.79 -6.75 8.61
C VAL A 158 6.59 -7.32 9.99
N LEU A 159 5.67 -8.28 10.10
CA LEU A 159 5.36 -8.99 11.33
C LEU A 159 5.89 -10.42 11.24
N ARG A 160 6.46 -10.91 12.35
CA ARG A 160 6.84 -12.32 12.49
C ARG A 160 5.95 -13.00 13.53
N PRO A 161 4.88 -13.70 13.10
CA PRO A 161 3.95 -14.34 14.02
C PRO A 161 4.61 -15.34 14.97
N SER A 162 5.62 -16.08 14.51
CA SER A 162 6.35 -17.07 15.33
C SER A 162 7.08 -16.47 16.54
N ALA A 163 7.38 -15.17 16.50
CA ALA A 163 8.03 -14.42 17.57
C ALA A 163 7.15 -13.30 18.14
N GLU A 164 5.88 -13.20 17.71
CA GLU A 164 4.90 -12.18 18.07
C GLU A 164 5.46 -10.74 18.09
N ARG A 165 6.27 -10.38 17.08
CA ARG A 165 6.96 -9.08 17.03
C ARG A 165 6.96 -8.43 15.66
N VAL A 166 7.12 -7.10 15.65
CA VAL A 166 7.45 -6.31 14.46
C VAL A 166 8.93 -6.50 14.14
N ILE A 167 9.24 -6.90 12.92
CA ILE A 167 10.60 -7.03 12.40
C ILE A 167 11.07 -5.73 11.79
N TYR A 168 10.18 -5.04 11.10
CA TYR A 168 10.47 -3.82 10.38
C TYR A 168 9.21 -2.96 10.26
N LYS A 169 9.39 -1.65 10.23
CA LYS A 169 8.39 -0.67 9.82
C LYS A 169 9.07 0.49 9.10
N THR A 170 8.41 1.08 8.11
CA THR A 170 8.87 2.34 7.54
C THR A 170 8.72 3.47 8.54
N VAL A 171 9.56 4.50 8.38
CA VAL A 171 9.47 5.76 9.10
C VAL A 171 8.75 6.77 8.20
N GLU A 172 7.77 7.46 8.76
CA GLU A 172 6.98 8.48 8.07
C GLU A 172 7.85 9.67 7.67
N GLN A 173 7.53 10.31 6.55
CA GLN A 173 8.29 11.41 5.99
C GLN A 173 7.41 12.65 5.83
N TRP A 174 7.86 13.75 6.46
CA TRP A 174 7.08 14.98 6.56
C TRP A 174 7.89 16.18 6.06
N HIS A 175 7.18 17.17 5.51
CA HIS A 175 7.71 18.54 5.42
C HIS A 175 7.42 19.30 6.72
N TRP A 176 6.22 19.09 7.27
CA TRP A 176 5.73 19.49 8.59
C TRP A 176 4.57 18.57 8.99
N PHE A 177 4.08 18.65 10.23
CA PHE A 177 2.96 17.83 10.71
C PHE A 177 1.74 17.91 9.77
N ASP A 178 1.15 16.75 9.46
CA ASP A 178 0.01 16.59 8.54
C ASP A 178 0.29 17.10 7.10
N CYS A 179 1.56 17.21 6.73
CA CYS A 179 2.00 17.47 5.35
C CYS A 179 3.12 16.51 4.96
N PRO A 180 2.74 15.30 4.52
CA PRO A 180 3.72 14.28 4.14
C PRO A 180 4.48 14.70 2.88
N ARG A 181 5.66 14.11 2.71
CA ARG A 181 6.31 14.11 1.40
C ARG A 181 5.40 13.40 0.40
N GLN A 182 5.31 13.94 -0.81
CA GLN A 182 4.31 13.48 -1.77
C GLN A 182 4.77 13.68 -3.20
N LEU A 183 4.48 12.74 -4.09
CA LEU A 183 4.82 12.84 -5.50
C LEU A 183 3.68 13.51 -6.26
N GLY A 184 4.01 14.55 -7.04
CA GLY A 184 3.10 15.03 -8.08
C GLY A 184 3.20 16.49 -8.42
N THR A 185 2.06 17.08 -8.75
CA THR A 185 1.95 18.45 -9.29
C THR A 185 2.51 19.48 -8.32
N ASN A 186 3.54 20.23 -8.75
CA ASN A 186 4.22 21.26 -7.95
C ASN A 186 4.82 20.77 -6.62
N SER A 187 4.96 19.44 -6.44
CA SER A 187 5.70 18.92 -5.31
C SER A 187 7.20 19.10 -5.55
N PRO A 188 7.99 19.48 -4.51
CA PRO A 188 9.43 19.45 -4.60
C PRO A 188 10.00 18.02 -4.52
N ASP A 189 9.19 17.03 -4.14
CA ASP A 189 9.67 15.68 -3.92
C ASP A 189 9.72 14.86 -5.22
N THR A 190 10.82 14.13 -5.40
CA THR A 190 11.01 13.18 -6.50
C THR A 190 11.39 11.81 -5.95
N PRO A 191 11.13 10.72 -6.69
CA PRO A 191 11.58 9.39 -6.29
C PRO A 191 13.08 9.31 -6.03
N HIS A 192 13.93 9.81 -6.93
CA HIS A 192 15.38 9.73 -6.75
C HIS A 192 15.92 10.54 -5.58
N ASP A 193 15.33 11.70 -5.28
CA ASP A 193 15.87 12.60 -4.25
C ASP A 193 15.29 12.30 -2.86
N ASN A 194 14.11 11.67 -2.78
CA ASN A 194 13.34 11.58 -1.53
C ASN A 194 12.88 10.18 -1.15
N ALA A 195 12.89 9.19 -2.06
CA ALA A 195 12.51 7.84 -1.69
C ALA A 195 13.51 7.24 -0.68
N VAL A 196 12.96 6.69 0.40
CA VAL A 196 13.72 5.82 1.31
C VAL A 196 13.52 4.39 0.84
N MET A 197 14.62 3.68 0.59
CA MET A 197 14.62 2.28 0.19
C MET A 197 15.43 1.44 1.18
N ASP A 198 14.77 0.45 1.77
CA ASP A 198 15.35 -0.46 2.76
C ASP A 198 15.22 -1.91 2.28
N LYS A 199 16.26 -2.70 2.55
CA LYS A 199 16.25 -4.16 2.31
C LYS A 199 16.01 -4.89 3.64
N VAL A 200 14.97 -5.71 3.72
CA VAL A 200 14.54 -6.42 4.92
C VAL A 200 14.60 -7.92 4.70
N ASP A 201 15.36 -8.63 5.53
CA ASP A 201 15.40 -10.08 5.51
C ASP A 201 14.09 -10.69 6.03
N LEU A 202 13.49 -11.56 5.22
CA LEU A 202 12.25 -12.26 5.55
C LEU A 202 12.51 -13.72 5.93
N GLU A 203 11.55 -14.28 6.64
CA GLU A 203 11.41 -15.72 6.89
C GLU A 203 10.08 -16.23 6.29
N GLU A 204 10.01 -17.51 5.98
CA GLU A 204 8.75 -18.15 5.61
C GLU A 204 7.74 -18.02 6.77
N GLY A 205 6.54 -17.53 6.47
CA GLY A 205 5.52 -17.23 7.47
C GLY A 205 5.51 -15.78 7.98
N ASP A 206 6.49 -14.95 7.60
CA ASP A 206 6.41 -13.51 7.87
C ASP A 206 5.23 -12.88 7.10
N ILE A 207 4.57 -11.91 7.74
CA ILE A 207 3.44 -11.16 7.17
C ILE A 207 3.93 -9.77 6.83
N VAL A 208 3.71 -9.34 5.58
CA VAL A 208 4.01 -7.99 5.11
C VAL A 208 2.70 -7.23 4.94
N LEU A 209 2.63 -6.06 5.57
CA LEU A 209 1.49 -5.14 5.48
C LEU A 209 1.92 -3.89 4.71
N ALA A 210 1.05 -3.38 3.84
CA ALA A 210 1.12 -2.02 3.31
C ALA A 210 -0.19 -1.30 3.69
N LEU A 211 -0.06 -0.16 4.36
CA LEU A 211 -1.13 0.56 5.06
C LEU A 211 -1.16 2.03 4.62
N SER A 212 -2.34 2.59 4.38
CA SER A 212 -2.52 4.06 4.31
C SER A 212 -2.47 4.70 5.70
N ASP A 213 -2.33 6.02 5.74
CA ASP A 213 -2.37 6.83 6.96
C ASP A 213 -3.70 6.64 7.72
N GLY A 214 -4.82 6.47 7.02
CA GLY A 214 -6.13 6.17 7.62
C GLY A 214 -6.18 4.94 8.54
N VAL A 215 -5.19 4.03 8.46
CA VAL A 215 -4.99 2.95 9.44
C VAL A 215 -4.13 3.43 10.62
N ILE A 216 -2.95 3.97 10.34
CA ILE A 216 -1.92 4.25 11.36
C ILE A 216 -2.24 5.50 12.20
N ASP A 217 -3.09 6.39 11.69
CA ASP A 217 -3.62 7.55 12.41
C ASP A 217 -4.70 7.15 13.43
N ASN A 218 -5.31 5.98 13.23
CA ASN A 218 -6.44 5.49 14.01
C ASN A 218 -6.13 4.26 14.87
N LEU A 219 -4.97 3.61 14.69
CA LEU A 219 -4.57 2.44 15.47
C LEU A 219 -3.09 2.51 15.83
N TRP A 220 -2.76 2.26 17.09
CA TRP A 220 -1.36 2.13 17.49
C TRP A 220 -0.75 0.84 16.95
N GLU A 221 0.57 0.82 16.82
CA GLU A 221 1.33 -0.34 16.34
C GLU A 221 0.95 -1.64 17.06
N HIS A 222 0.84 -1.60 18.38
CA HIS A 222 0.53 -2.79 19.19
C HIS A 222 -0.89 -3.32 18.92
N GLU A 223 -1.85 -2.46 18.58
CA GLU A 223 -3.20 -2.86 18.20
C GLU A 223 -3.22 -3.50 16.81
N ILE A 224 -2.48 -2.92 15.85
CA ILE A 224 -2.32 -3.48 14.50
C ILE A 224 -1.78 -4.91 14.61
N VAL A 225 -0.69 -5.10 15.35
CA VAL A 225 -0.07 -6.42 15.59
C VAL A 225 -1.07 -7.37 16.23
N THR A 226 -1.73 -6.95 17.31
CA THR A 226 -2.68 -7.80 18.04
C THR A 226 -3.83 -8.27 17.15
N ARG A 227 -4.39 -7.37 16.33
CA ARG A 227 -5.52 -7.68 15.43
C ARG A 227 -5.12 -8.63 14.31
N ILE A 228 -3.98 -8.41 13.67
CA ILE A 228 -3.48 -9.31 12.62
C ILE A 228 -3.19 -10.70 13.18
N LEU A 229 -2.46 -10.80 14.29
CA LEU A 229 -2.14 -12.10 14.90
C LEU A 229 -3.40 -12.82 15.38
N LYS A 230 -4.38 -12.11 15.94
CA LYS A 230 -5.66 -12.69 16.31
C LYS A 230 -6.40 -13.23 15.08
N SER A 231 -6.55 -12.42 14.03
CA SER A 231 -7.27 -12.81 12.82
C SER A 231 -6.65 -14.05 12.16
N VAL A 232 -5.31 -14.11 12.10
CA VAL A 232 -4.59 -15.30 11.59
C VAL A 232 -4.83 -16.53 12.46
N ARG A 233 -4.79 -16.40 13.79
CA ARG A 233 -5.07 -17.52 14.71
C ARG A 233 -6.49 -18.04 14.58
N ASP A 234 -7.48 -17.14 14.55
CA ASP A 234 -8.90 -17.49 14.37
C ASP A 234 -9.14 -18.18 13.00
N TRP A 235 -8.42 -17.74 11.97
CA TRP A 235 -8.46 -18.36 10.64
C TRP A 235 -7.89 -19.78 10.66
N GLU A 236 -6.70 -19.96 11.26
CA GLU A 236 -6.05 -21.27 11.38
C GLU A 236 -6.88 -22.27 12.19
N SER A 237 -7.46 -21.83 13.32
CA SER A 237 -8.33 -22.65 14.15
C SER A 237 -9.66 -23.00 13.45
N GLY A 238 -10.07 -22.17 12.50
CA GLY A 238 -11.36 -22.29 11.82
C GLY A 238 -12.52 -21.68 12.59
N GLU A 239 -12.22 -20.87 13.59
CA GLU A 239 -13.20 -20.12 14.38
C GLU A 239 -13.67 -18.86 13.64
N HIS A 240 -12.87 -18.35 12.69
CA HIS A 240 -13.27 -17.21 11.88
C HIS A 240 -14.49 -17.56 10.99
N PRO A 241 -15.54 -16.72 10.92
CA PRO A 241 -16.77 -17.02 10.16
C PRO A 241 -16.57 -17.30 8.66
N GLU A 242 -15.55 -16.70 8.05
CA GLU A 242 -15.20 -16.91 6.63
C GLU A 242 -14.24 -18.10 6.40
N ALA A 243 -13.81 -18.79 7.45
CA ALA A 243 -12.90 -19.91 7.33
C ALA A 243 -13.57 -21.08 6.60
N HIS A 244 -12.86 -21.65 5.63
CA HIS A 244 -13.32 -22.79 4.83
C HIS A 244 -12.26 -23.90 4.81
N GLN A 245 -12.60 -25.03 4.20
CA GLN A 245 -11.69 -26.17 4.09
C GLN A 245 -10.50 -25.82 3.17
N GLY A 246 -9.29 -26.18 3.60
CA GLY A 246 -8.05 -25.93 2.87
C GLY A 246 -6.86 -25.85 3.82
N ASP A 247 -5.67 -25.64 3.28
CA ASP A 247 -4.49 -25.30 4.09
C ASP A 247 -4.65 -23.87 4.64
N ARG A 248 -4.77 -23.73 5.96
CA ARG A 248 -4.96 -22.44 6.62
C ARG A 248 -3.69 -21.93 7.30
N THR A 249 -2.62 -22.71 7.27
CA THR A 249 -1.36 -22.40 7.97
C THR A 249 -0.79 -21.05 7.53
N GLY A 250 -0.44 -20.22 8.50
CA GLY A 250 0.04 -18.86 8.32
C GLY A 250 -1.01 -17.88 7.77
N GLY A 251 -2.29 -18.24 7.71
CA GLY A 251 -3.32 -17.44 7.04
C GLY A 251 -3.41 -17.66 5.53
N ARG A 252 -2.94 -18.82 5.03
CA ARG A 252 -3.14 -19.28 3.65
C ARG A 252 -4.63 -19.38 3.29
N ASN A 253 -4.91 -19.44 1.99
CA ASN A 253 -6.24 -19.65 1.42
C ASN A 253 -7.30 -18.61 1.85
N GLY A 254 -6.89 -17.37 2.09
CA GLY A 254 -7.80 -16.25 2.36
C GLY A 254 -7.65 -15.61 3.72
N GLY A 255 -6.84 -16.19 4.62
CA GLY A 255 -6.58 -15.61 5.95
C GLY A 255 -5.98 -14.20 5.87
N MET A 256 -5.07 -13.92 4.93
CA MET A 256 -4.53 -12.56 4.74
C MET A 256 -5.61 -11.55 4.31
N ARG A 257 -6.57 -11.97 3.49
CA ARG A 257 -7.69 -11.11 3.09
C ARG A 257 -8.56 -10.77 4.30
N VAL A 258 -8.86 -11.77 5.12
CA VAL A 258 -9.63 -11.59 6.36
C VAL A 258 -8.88 -10.69 7.34
N ALA A 259 -7.60 -10.93 7.57
CA ALA A 259 -6.78 -10.11 8.45
C ALA A 259 -6.74 -8.64 8.00
N ALA A 260 -6.64 -8.38 6.69
CA ALA A 260 -6.74 -7.04 6.14
C ALA A 260 -8.13 -6.40 6.37
N GLN A 261 -9.21 -7.17 6.22
CA GLN A 261 -10.58 -6.70 6.45
C GLN A 261 -10.84 -6.39 7.93
N ASP A 262 -10.38 -7.25 8.84
CA ASP A 262 -10.52 -7.07 10.29
C ASP A 262 -9.75 -5.83 10.76
N LEU A 263 -8.54 -5.63 10.23
CA LEU A 263 -7.73 -4.46 10.55
C LEU A 263 -8.38 -3.16 10.02
N MET A 264 -8.86 -3.17 8.78
CA MET A 264 -9.57 -2.01 8.21
C MET A 264 -10.84 -1.69 8.99
N ALA A 265 -11.63 -2.71 9.37
CA ALA A 265 -12.85 -2.51 10.16
C ALA A 265 -12.54 -1.88 11.53
N ALA A 266 -11.46 -2.33 12.17
CA ALA A 266 -11.00 -1.76 13.43
C ALA A 266 -10.57 -0.29 13.32
N ALA A 267 -9.77 0.05 12.31
CA ALA A 267 -9.35 1.42 12.08
C ALA A 267 -10.57 2.31 11.81
N LYS A 268 -11.54 1.80 11.05
CA LYS A 268 -12.79 2.51 10.75
C LYS A 268 -13.63 2.79 12.00
N GLU A 269 -13.69 1.86 12.94
CA GLU A 269 -14.41 2.06 14.21
C GLU A 269 -13.86 3.28 14.97
N ILE A 270 -12.54 3.43 15.03
CA ILE A 270 -11.88 4.58 15.65
C ILE A 270 -12.05 5.84 14.81
N ALA A 271 -11.85 5.76 13.49
CA ALA A 271 -11.93 6.89 12.56
C ALA A 271 -13.27 7.65 12.59
N VAL A 272 -14.38 6.97 12.92
CA VAL A 272 -15.72 7.58 12.98
C VAL A 272 -16.15 8.00 14.38
N ASP A 273 -15.35 7.71 15.41
CA ASP A 273 -15.66 8.07 16.79
C ASP A 273 -15.01 9.42 17.15
N PRO A 274 -15.79 10.49 17.34
CA PRO A 274 -15.28 11.81 17.68
C PRO A 274 -14.70 11.90 19.10
N PHE A 275 -14.85 10.86 19.92
CA PHE A 275 -14.33 10.81 21.29
C PHE A 275 -13.26 9.73 21.49
N ALA A 276 -12.87 9.02 20.43
CA ALA A 276 -11.84 8.02 20.53
C ALA A 276 -10.47 8.63 20.81
N GLU A 277 -9.63 7.86 21.51
CA GLU A 277 -8.20 8.12 21.55
C GLU A 277 -7.55 7.55 20.30
N SER A 278 -6.70 8.33 19.63
CA SER A 278 -6.07 7.93 18.38
C SER A 278 -4.62 8.43 18.31
N PRO A 279 -3.73 7.71 17.60
CA PRO A 279 -2.37 8.18 17.32
C PRO A 279 -2.34 9.59 16.71
N PHE A 280 -3.25 9.89 15.78
CA PHE A 280 -3.32 11.22 15.17
C PHE A 280 -3.62 12.31 16.19
N MET A 281 -4.60 12.09 17.08
CA MET A 281 -4.93 13.03 18.14
C MET A 281 -3.74 13.27 19.07
N GLU A 282 -3.04 12.21 19.47
CA GLU A 282 -1.84 12.29 20.31
C GLU A 282 -0.78 13.20 19.66
N HIS A 283 -0.43 12.96 18.39
CA HIS A 283 0.56 13.76 17.67
C HIS A 283 0.10 15.20 17.43
N ALA A 284 -1.18 15.42 17.12
CA ALA A 284 -1.73 16.75 16.95
C ALA A 284 -1.60 17.59 18.23
N ILE A 285 -1.83 16.98 19.40
CA ILE A 285 -1.64 17.62 20.71
C ILE A 285 -0.17 17.94 20.98
N GLU A 286 0.75 17.03 20.64
CA GLU A 286 2.19 17.24 20.77
C GLU A 286 2.68 18.44 19.92
N GLU A 287 2.07 18.64 18.75
CA GLU A 287 2.30 19.79 17.86
C GLU A 287 1.56 21.06 18.30
N GLY A 288 0.82 21.01 19.41
CA GLY A 288 0.12 22.15 20.01
C GLY A 288 -1.23 22.47 19.36
N LEU A 289 -1.81 21.52 18.61
CA LEU A 289 -3.14 21.63 18.01
C LEU A 289 -4.19 21.00 18.94
N ALA A 290 -5.35 21.64 19.07
CA ALA A 290 -6.48 21.05 19.76
C ALA A 290 -7.17 20.05 18.83
N SER A 291 -7.03 18.76 19.13
CA SER A 291 -7.65 17.65 18.38
C SER A 291 -8.24 16.63 19.36
N GLU A 292 -9.37 16.04 19.00
CA GLU A 292 -10.07 14.98 19.74
C GLU A 292 -10.67 13.99 18.73
N GLY A 293 -10.73 12.71 19.09
CA GLY A 293 -11.34 11.67 18.25
C GLY A 293 -10.39 10.99 17.26
N GLY A 294 -10.95 10.10 16.45
CA GLY A 294 -10.27 9.53 15.28
C GLY A 294 -10.19 10.49 14.10
N LYS A 295 -9.31 10.16 13.14
CA LYS A 295 -9.18 10.87 11.86
C LYS A 295 -10.02 10.17 10.80
N LEU A 296 -11.03 10.85 10.29
CA LEU A 296 -11.85 10.32 9.19
C LEU A 296 -11.07 10.42 7.87
N ASP A 297 -10.65 9.28 7.35
CA ASP A 297 -9.86 9.18 6.11
C ASP A 297 -10.21 7.95 5.26
N ASP A 298 -9.62 7.85 4.07
CA ASP A 298 -9.60 6.61 3.29
C ASP A 298 -8.71 5.56 3.98
N ILE A 299 -9.25 4.35 4.18
CA ILE A 299 -8.59 3.30 4.96
C ILE A 299 -8.28 2.11 4.05
N SER A 300 -7.00 1.92 3.78
CA SER A 300 -6.49 0.90 2.89
C SER A 300 -5.49 -0.02 3.58
N VAL A 301 -5.71 -1.33 3.43
CA VAL A 301 -4.85 -2.38 3.96
C VAL A 301 -4.57 -3.42 2.88
N VAL A 302 -3.29 -3.70 2.65
CA VAL A 302 -2.83 -4.88 1.90
C VAL A 302 -2.03 -5.76 2.84
N ALA A 303 -2.38 -7.04 2.91
CA ALA A 303 -1.63 -8.03 3.68
C ALA A 303 -1.14 -9.15 2.74
N ALA A 304 0.14 -9.50 2.86
CA ALA A 304 0.78 -10.58 2.13
C ALA A 304 1.50 -11.52 3.09
N LEU A 305 1.51 -12.81 2.73
CA LEU A 305 2.20 -13.86 3.48
C LEU A 305 3.43 -14.30 2.70
N CYS A 306 4.60 -14.28 3.34
CA CYS A 306 5.82 -14.84 2.78
C CYS A 306 5.72 -16.37 2.78
N VAL A 307 5.69 -16.97 1.59
CA VAL A 307 5.56 -18.41 1.41
C VAL A 307 6.68 -18.96 0.54
N LYS A 308 7.11 -20.18 0.83
CA LYS A 308 7.99 -20.93 -0.08
C LYS A 308 7.25 -21.20 -1.38
N ASN A 309 7.92 -20.98 -2.51
CA ASN A 309 7.41 -21.39 -3.80
C ASN A 309 7.53 -22.92 -3.93
N GLU A 310 6.45 -23.62 -4.26
CA GLU A 310 6.43 -25.08 -4.39
C GLU A 310 6.91 -25.59 -5.75
N GLY A 311 7.17 -24.69 -6.70
CA GLY A 311 7.66 -25.00 -8.05
C GLY A 311 6.86 -24.29 -9.14
#